data_AF-A0A8C0MZM9-F1
#
_entry.id   AF-A0A8C0MZM9-F1
#
_cell.length_a   1.000
_cell.length_b   1.000
_cell.length_c   1.000
_cell.angle_alpha   90.00
_cell.angle_beta   90.00
_cell.angle_gamma   90.00
#
_symmetry.space_group_name_H-M   'P 1'
#
loop_
_entity.id
_entity.type
_entity.pdbx_description
1 polymer ?
#
loop_
_entity_poly.entity_id
_entity_poly.type
_entity_poly.pdbx_seq_one_letter_code
_entity_poly.pdbx_strand_id
1 'polypeptide(L)'
;MRTQENRLGAGRRAKMAAAMRVVAAGARLSVVVSGLRAAVRGLCSQPVSVHERIENKRSAALVGGGQRRIDAQHKRGKLTARERISLLLDPGSFVESDMFVEHRCADFGMAAEKNKFPGDSVVTGRGRINGRLVYVFSQDFTVFGGSLSGAHAQKICKIMDQAMTVGAPVIGLNDSGGARIQEGVESLAGYADIFLRNVLASGVIPQISLIMGPCAGGAVYSPALTDFTFMVKVVDEREFFEIMPNYAKNIIVGFARMNGRTVGIVGNQPKVASGRWEKLSQTLGGGWGRGLPGFMVSPFCLFLR
;
A
#
# COMPACT_ATOMS: atom_id res chain seq x y z
N MET A 1 64.11 -19.83 -15.73
CA MET A 1 65.19 -19.48 -16.67
C MET A 1 64.66 -18.35 -17.54
N ARG A 2 65.20 -17.11 -17.38
CA ARG A 2 65.20 -15.96 -18.33
C ARG A 2 63.88 -15.62 -19.05
N THR A 3 63.33 -14.41 -19.13
CA THR A 3 63.82 -13.02 -19.10
C THR A 3 62.64 -12.13 -19.54
N GLN A 4 62.72 -10.82 -19.25
CA GLN A 4 62.00 -9.71 -19.90
C GLN A 4 60.57 -9.39 -19.44
N GLU A 5 60.50 -8.80 -18.25
CA GLU A 5 59.74 -7.56 -18.05
C GLU A 5 60.39 -6.43 -18.88
N ASN A 6 59.66 -5.82 -19.81
CA ASN A 6 59.77 -4.38 -20.03
C ASN A 6 58.67 -3.83 -20.94
N ARG A 7 58.22 -2.63 -20.57
CA ARG A 7 57.51 -1.59 -21.32
C ARG A 7 56.02 -1.39 -21.03
N LEU A 8 55.79 -0.17 -20.53
CA LEU A 8 54.57 0.66 -20.56
C LEU A 8 53.79 0.78 -19.25
N GLY A 9 54.52 0.96 -18.14
CA GLY A 9 54.05 1.68 -16.95
C GLY A 9 54.61 3.11 -16.94
N ALA A 10 54.13 3.99 -17.82
CA ALA A 10 54.48 5.40 -17.84
C ALA A 10 53.20 6.24 -17.89
N GLY A 11 52.76 6.71 -16.72
CA GLY A 11 51.65 7.67 -16.62
C GLY A 11 50.51 7.21 -15.72
N ARG A 12 50.77 7.12 -14.41
CA ARG A 12 49.78 7.34 -13.31
C ARG A 12 50.35 6.99 -11.93
N ARG A 13 51.54 7.47 -11.58
CA ARG A 13 52.02 7.50 -10.18
C ARG A 13 52.93 8.71 -9.96
N ALA A 14 52.34 9.90 -10.06
CA ALA A 14 52.91 11.11 -9.50
C ALA A 14 51.81 11.75 -8.63
N LYS A 15 52.16 12.01 -7.36
CA LYS A 15 51.33 12.54 -6.25
C LYS A 15 50.85 11.52 -5.21
N MET A 16 51.77 10.73 -4.66
CA MET A 16 51.70 10.27 -3.27
C MET A 16 53.11 9.89 -2.79
N ALA A 17 53.91 10.89 -2.40
CA ALA A 17 55.11 10.77 -1.56
C ALA A 17 55.81 12.12 -1.46
N ALA A 18 55.44 12.93 -0.46
CA ALA A 18 56.31 13.98 0.05
C ALA A 18 56.40 13.75 1.57
N ALA A 19 57.34 12.88 1.93
CA ALA A 19 57.63 12.52 3.30
C ALA A 19 58.61 13.53 3.92
N MET A 20 58.20 14.08 5.05
CA MET A 20 59.01 14.38 6.25
C MET A 20 60.49 14.75 6.04
N ARG A 21 60.77 16.05 6.15
CA ARG A 21 61.99 16.56 6.78
C ARG A 21 61.61 17.59 7.83
N VAL A 22 61.68 17.22 9.10
CA VAL A 22 61.85 18.16 10.22
C VAL A 22 62.88 17.56 11.16
N VAL A 23 64.07 18.14 11.16
CA VAL A 23 65.08 17.97 12.21
C VAL A 23 64.78 18.99 13.30
N ALA A 24 65.01 18.55 14.54
CA ALA A 24 64.68 19.16 15.82
C ALA A 24 65.01 20.65 15.98
N ALA A 25 64.06 21.38 16.59
CA ALA A 25 64.37 22.41 17.58
C ALA A 25 63.32 22.25 18.71
N GLY A 26 63.82 21.96 19.91
CA GLY A 26 63.02 21.64 21.09
C GLY A 26 62.14 22.79 21.56
N ALA A 27 61.18 22.41 22.42
CA ALA A 27 60.24 23.27 23.14
C ALA A 27 59.07 23.84 22.30
N ARG A 28 58.03 23.03 22.07
CA ARG A 28 56.58 23.38 22.08
C ARG A 28 55.70 22.22 21.57
N LEU A 29 55.87 21.02 22.13
CA LEU A 29 55.11 19.83 21.72
C LEU A 29 54.07 19.35 22.76
N SER A 30 53.60 20.23 23.64
CA SER A 30 52.55 19.89 24.63
C SER A 30 51.20 20.56 24.37
N VAL A 31 51.14 21.58 23.49
CA VAL A 31 49.90 22.38 23.27
C VAL A 31 49.12 21.97 22.01
N VAL A 32 49.75 21.29 21.04
CA VAL A 32 49.07 20.92 19.78
C VAL A 32 48.32 19.58 19.87
N VAL A 33 48.66 18.72 20.83
CA VAL A 33 48.01 17.40 20.98
C VAL A 33 46.66 17.49 21.70
N SER A 34 46.43 18.52 22.52
CA SER A 34 45.14 18.74 23.20
C SER A 34 44.07 19.28 22.24
N GLY A 35 44.44 20.14 21.30
CA GLY A 35 43.51 20.69 20.29
C GLY A 35 43.06 19.65 19.26
N LEU A 36 43.93 18.68 18.90
CA LEU A 36 43.58 17.67 17.91
C LEU A 36 42.65 16.58 18.46
N ARG A 37 42.70 16.28 19.77
CA ARG A 37 41.72 15.37 20.41
C ARG A 37 40.33 15.99 20.55
N ALA A 38 40.23 17.31 20.66
CA ALA A 38 38.95 18.03 20.65
C ALA A 38 38.32 18.07 19.25
N ALA A 39 39.13 18.24 18.19
CA ALA A 39 38.65 18.29 16.82
C ALA A 39 38.20 16.91 16.27
N VAL A 40 38.81 15.81 16.72
CA VAL A 40 38.44 14.45 16.26
C VAL A 40 37.19 13.90 16.97
N ARG A 41 36.78 14.48 18.11
CA ARG A 41 35.48 14.15 18.75
C ARG A 41 34.28 14.80 18.05
N GLY A 42 34.49 15.73 17.11
CA GLY A 42 33.43 16.39 16.35
C GLY A 42 32.91 15.62 15.14
N LEU A 43 33.51 14.47 14.80
CA LEU A 43 33.14 13.66 13.62
C LEU A 43 32.43 12.35 13.96
N CYS A 44 32.14 12.10 15.24
CA CYS A 44 31.17 11.08 15.62
C CYS A 44 29.78 11.72 15.53
N SER A 45 29.02 11.37 14.49
CA SER A 45 27.59 11.66 14.40
C SER A 45 26.95 11.30 15.75
N GLN A 46 26.42 12.29 16.46
CA GLN A 46 25.60 12.05 17.65
C GLN A 46 24.50 11.06 17.23
N PRO A 47 24.23 9.98 18.00
CA PRO A 47 23.13 9.09 17.67
C PRO A 47 21.84 9.93 17.67
N VAL A 48 21.12 9.88 16.55
CA VAL A 48 19.86 10.61 16.32
C VAL A 48 18.95 10.40 17.53
N SER A 49 18.43 11.49 18.09
CA SER A 49 17.59 11.43 19.29
C SER A 49 16.36 10.55 19.04
N VAL A 50 15.82 9.89 20.08
CA VAL A 50 14.63 9.03 19.93
C VAL A 50 13.45 9.84 19.35
N HIS A 51 13.28 11.09 19.76
CA HIS A 51 12.26 12.00 19.23
C HIS A 51 12.44 12.25 17.74
N GLU A 52 13.66 12.58 17.31
CA GLU A 52 13.96 12.84 15.90
C GLU A 52 13.78 11.57 15.05
N ARG A 53 14.12 10.39 15.58
CA ARG A 53 13.83 9.11 14.90
C ARG A 53 12.33 8.86 14.71
N ILE A 54 11.52 9.16 15.71
CA ILE A 54 10.06 9.03 15.64
C ILE A 54 9.49 9.99 14.59
N GLU A 55 9.92 11.26 14.61
CA GLU A 55 9.42 12.27 13.66
C GLU A 55 9.89 11.99 12.22
N ASN A 56 11.10 11.48 12.04
CA ASN A 56 11.56 11.02 10.72
C ASN A 56 10.70 9.85 10.22
N LYS A 57 10.39 8.87 11.08
CA LYS A 57 9.54 7.73 10.70
C LYS A 57 8.08 8.14 10.44
N ARG A 58 7.55 9.10 11.21
CA ARG A 58 6.24 9.72 10.99
C ARG A 58 6.17 10.43 9.65
N SER A 59 7.19 11.24 9.34
CA SER A 59 7.28 11.95 8.07
C SER A 59 7.32 10.97 6.89
N ALA A 60 8.08 9.87 7.00
CA ALA A 60 8.10 8.82 5.99
C ALA A 60 6.74 8.12 5.81
N ALA A 61 6.05 7.80 6.91
CA ALA A 61 4.71 7.18 6.89
C ALA A 61 3.63 8.07 6.25
N LEU A 62 3.75 9.39 6.40
CA LEU A 62 2.81 10.35 5.83
C LEU A 62 2.95 10.47 4.31
N VAL A 63 4.18 10.36 3.80
CA VAL A 63 4.49 10.43 2.37
C VAL A 63 4.15 9.11 1.63
N GLY A 64 4.05 7.99 2.34
CA GLY A 64 3.65 6.70 1.78
C GLY A 64 4.59 6.23 0.65
N GLY A 65 4.06 6.01 -0.55
CA GLY A 65 4.83 5.55 -1.71
C GLY A 65 5.75 6.60 -2.36
N GLY A 66 5.81 7.82 -1.84
CA GLY A 66 6.62 8.91 -2.37
C GLY A 66 5.87 9.90 -3.25
N GLN A 67 6.36 11.14 -3.32
CA GLN A 67 5.70 12.25 -4.02
C GLN A 67 5.38 11.93 -5.49
N ARG A 68 6.31 11.30 -6.21
CA ARG A 68 6.10 10.91 -7.62
C ARG A 68 4.86 10.01 -7.81
N ARG A 69 4.56 9.14 -6.85
CA ARG A 69 3.39 8.24 -6.92
C ARG A 69 2.11 8.95 -6.51
N ILE A 70 2.20 9.87 -5.55
CA ILE A 70 1.10 10.77 -5.17
C ILE A 70 0.69 11.63 -6.37
N ASP A 71 1.65 12.28 -7.04
CA ASP A 71 1.39 13.11 -8.22
C ASP A 71 0.74 12.29 -9.35
N ALA A 72 1.21 11.06 -9.55
CA ALA A 72 0.63 10.14 -10.53
C ALA A 72 -0.81 9.74 -10.17
N GLN A 73 -1.12 9.59 -8.89
CA GLN A 73 -2.47 9.32 -8.39
C GLN A 73 -3.39 10.53 -8.62
N HIS A 74 -2.94 11.73 -8.29
CA HIS A 74 -3.68 12.97 -8.51
C HIS A 74 -3.89 13.26 -10.00
N LYS A 75 -2.90 13.00 -10.85
CA LYS A 75 -3.02 13.14 -12.31
C LYS A 75 -4.12 12.24 -12.90
N ARG A 76 -4.47 11.14 -12.21
CA ARG A 76 -5.57 10.25 -12.57
C ARG A 76 -6.92 10.68 -11.97
N GLY A 77 -7.00 11.86 -11.37
CA GLY A 77 -8.20 12.38 -10.70
C GLY A 77 -8.53 11.66 -9.39
N LYS A 78 -7.57 10.95 -8.80
CA LYS A 78 -7.77 10.17 -7.57
C LYS A 78 -7.07 10.81 -6.40
N LEU A 79 -7.77 10.85 -5.26
CA LEU A 79 -7.19 11.22 -3.99
C LEU A 79 -6.32 10.09 -3.42
N THR A 80 -5.39 10.44 -2.54
CA THR A 80 -4.62 9.52 -1.70
C THR A 80 -5.47 8.94 -0.57
N ALA A 81 -4.96 7.90 0.11
CA ALA A 81 -5.65 7.28 1.25
C ALA A 81 -5.98 8.29 2.36
N ARG A 82 -5.01 9.16 2.71
CA ARG A 82 -5.12 10.13 3.79
C ARG A 82 -6.05 11.29 3.45
N GLU A 83 -6.04 11.75 2.20
CA GLU A 83 -6.95 12.78 1.71
C GLU A 83 -8.41 12.29 1.75
N ARG A 84 -8.66 11.03 1.38
CA ARG A 84 -10.02 10.44 1.46
C ARG A 84 -10.53 10.40 2.89
N ILE A 85 -9.68 9.99 3.85
CA ILE A 85 -10.02 9.97 5.27
C ILE A 85 -10.34 11.39 5.76
N SER A 86 -9.52 12.37 5.37
CA SER A 86 -9.68 13.77 5.80
C SER A 86 -10.96 14.42 5.24
N LEU A 87 -11.45 13.97 4.09
CA LEU A 87 -12.73 14.39 3.52
C LEU A 87 -13.93 13.69 4.15
N LEU A 88 -13.77 12.42 4.53
CA LEU A 88 -14.85 11.60 5.09
C LEU A 88 -15.17 11.96 6.54
N LEU A 89 -14.14 12.22 7.34
CA LEU A 89 -14.24 12.42 8.78
C LEU A 89 -14.31 13.90 9.16
N ASP A 90 -14.88 14.17 10.33
CA ASP A 90 -14.92 15.50 10.92
C ASP A 90 -13.48 16.04 11.09
N PRO A 91 -13.23 17.33 10.77
CA PRO A 91 -11.89 17.92 10.83
C PRO A 91 -11.22 17.71 12.19
N GLY A 92 -9.97 17.20 12.18
CA GLY A 92 -9.18 16.96 13.39
C GLY A 92 -9.62 15.76 14.24
N SER A 93 -10.64 14.99 13.81
CA SER A 93 -11.14 13.84 14.58
C SER A 93 -10.37 12.53 14.35
N PHE A 94 -9.59 12.44 13.26
CA PHE A 94 -8.92 11.20 12.88
C PHE A 94 -7.75 10.88 13.80
N VAL A 95 -7.78 9.67 14.37
CA VAL A 95 -6.70 9.08 15.17
C VAL A 95 -6.25 7.80 14.48
N GLU A 96 -5.08 7.87 13.85
CA GLU A 96 -4.47 6.74 13.15
C GLU A 96 -3.95 5.69 14.13
N SER A 97 -4.13 4.42 13.76
CA SER A 97 -3.58 3.27 14.46
C SER A 97 -2.44 2.65 13.65
N ASP A 98 -1.41 2.17 14.34
CA ASP A 98 -0.34 1.36 13.74
C ASP A 98 0.37 2.02 12.54
N MET A 99 0.59 3.34 12.62
CA MET A 99 1.26 4.15 11.58
C MET A 99 2.68 3.65 11.25
N PHE A 100 3.38 3.04 12.21
CA PHE A 100 4.78 2.61 12.03
C PHE A 100 4.96 1.12 11.70
N VAL A 101 3.86 0.38 11.56
CA VAL A 101 3.90 -1.05 11.25
C VAL A 101 4.41 -1.26 9.83
N GLU A 102 5.30 -2.23 9.65
CA GLU A 102 5.87 -2.62 8.36
C GLU A 102 5.66 -4.12 8.14
N HIS A 103 5.67 -4.56 6.89
CA HIS A 103 5.63 -5.99 6.58
C HIS A 103 6.88 -6.73 7.10
N ARG A 104 6.74 -8.01 7.41
CA ARG A 104 7.82 -8.86 7.96
C ARG A 104 8.49 -9.77 6.94
N CYS A 105 7.91 -9.91 5.75
CA CYS A 105 8.46 -10.73 4.67
C CYS A 105 9.90 -10.32 4.29
N ALA A 106 10.76 -11.32 4.16
CA ALA A 106 12.15 -11.19 3.71
C ALA A 106 12.38 -11.67 2.27
N ASP A 107 11.48 -12.51 1.76
CA ASP A 107 11.57 -13.14 0.44
C ASP A 107 11.45 -12.14 -0.70
N PHE A 108 11.88 -12.53 -1.91
CA PHE A 108 11.78 -11.71 -3.13
C PHE A 108 12.36 -10.29 -3.02
N GLY A 109 13.35 -10.09 -2.14
CA GLY A 109 13.98 -8.79 -1.90
C GLY A 109 13.16 -7.84 -1.02
N MET A 110 12.09 -8.32 -0.37
CA MET A 110 11.27 -7.54 0.55
C MET A 110 12.03 -7.14 1.83
N ALA A 111 13.12 -7.83 2.17
CA ALA A 111 14.00 -7.44 3.29
C ALA A 111 14.72 -6.09 3.09
N ALA A 112 14.84 -5.59 1.85
CA ALA A 112 15.57 -4.35 1.59
C ALA A 112 14.84 -3.12 2.13
N GLU A 113 15.56 -2.18 2.75
CA GLU A 113 15.01 -0.93 3.32
C GLU A 113 14.13 -0.14 2.34
N LYS A 114 14.50 -0.11 1.06
CA LYS A 114 13.72 0.55 0.00
C LYS A 114 12.30 -0.01 -0.21
N ASN A 115 12.05 -1.21 0.29
CA ASN A 115 10.77 -1.92 0.22
C ASN A 115 10.00 -1.86 1.54
N LYS A 116 10.57 -1.24 2.59
CA LYS A 116 9.93 -1.04 3.90
C LYS A 116 9.20 0.30 3.89
N PHE A 117 7.87 0.22 3.90
CA PHE A 117 6.99 1.40 4.00
C PHE A 117 6.29 1.39 5.35
N PRO A 118 6.57 2.36 6.23
CA PRO A 118 5.83 2.51 7.49
C PRO A 118 4.34 2.71 7.23
N GLY A 119 3.52 1.94 7.95
CA GLY A 119 2.07 1.87 7.78
C GLY A 119 1.63 0.80 6.79
N ASP A 120 2.57 0.24 6.02
CA ASP A 120 2.35 -0.61 4.86
C ASP A 120 1.36 0.04 3.87
N SER A 121 0.58 -0.73 3.10
CA SER A 121 -0.30 -0.19 2.05
C SER A 121 -1.72 0.15 2.53
N VAL A 122 -1.91 0.39 3.84
CA VAL A 122 -3.20 0.78 4.41
C VAL A 122 -3.07 1.72 5.60
N VAL A 123 -3.88 2.77 5.59
CA VAL A 123 -4.07 3.68 6.72
C VAL A 123 -5.30 3.22 7.48
N THR A 124 -5.17 2.94 8.78
CA THR A 124 -6.28 2.47 9.62
C THR A 124 -6.43 3.36 10.84
N GLY A 125 -7.65 3.51 11.34
CA GLY A 125 -7.88 4.28 12.54
C GLY A 125 -9.35 4.48 12.86
N ARG A 126 -9.60 5.47 13.71
CA ARG A 126 -10.94 5.88 14.12
C ARG A 126 -11.09 7.38 14.01
N GLY A 127 -12.32 7.86 13.86
CA GLY A 127 -12.64 9.27 13.92
C GLY A 127 -14.12 9.49 14.10
N ARG A 128 -14.62 10.66 13.69
CA ARG A 128 -16.03 11.01 13.83
C ARG A 128 -16.64 11.41 12.49
N ILE A 129 -17.92 11.10 12.31
CA ILE A 129 -18.76 11.63 11.22
C ILE A 129 -20.00 12.21 11.88
N ASN A 130 -20.20 13.52 11.76
CA ASN A 130 -21.28 14.23 12.46
C ASN A 130 -21.27 13.92 13.97
N GLY A 131 -20.08 13.89 14.58
CA GLY A 131 -19.88 13.57 15.99
C GLY A 131 -19.95 12.08 16.36
N ARG A 132 -20.39 11.19 15.47
CA ARG A 132 -20.54 9.75 15.74
C ARG A 132 -19.21 9.01 15.50
N LEU A 133 -18.81 8.16 16.45
CA LEU A 133 -17.59 7.35 16.32
C LEU A 133 -17.71 6.37 15.16
N VAL A 134 -16.70 6.35 14.30
CA VAL A 134 -16.55 5.37 13.22
C VAL A 134 -15.11 4.87 13.14
N TYR A 135 -14.94 3.64 12.69
CA TYR A 135 -13.65 3.07 12.32
C TYR A 135 -13.50 3.11 10.81
N VAL A 136 -12.28 3.37 10.35
CA VAL A 136 -11.99 3.49 8.91
C VAL A 136 -10.67 2.82 8.57
N PHE A 137 -10.65 2.14 7.43
CA PHE A 137 -9.42 1.78 6.75
C PHE A 137 -9.42 2.37 5.34
N SER A 138 -8.28 2.89 4.89
CA SER A 138 -8.09 3.37 3.53
C SER A 138 -6.83 2.80 2.93
N GLN A 139 -6.98 2.07 1.84
CA GLN A 139 -5.87 1.46 1.12
C GLN A 139 -5.11 2.53 0.34
N ASP A 140 -3.78 2.47 0.42
CA ASP A 140 -2.88 3.39 -0.25
C ASP A 140 -2.28 2.74 -1.50
N PHE A 141 -2.81 3.12 -2.66
CA PHE A 141 -2.35 2.62 -3.96
C PHE A 141 -0.91 3.02 -4.28
N THR A 142 -0.38 4.08 -3.64
CA THR A 142 1.00 4.51 -3.87
C THR A 142 2.02 3.48 -3.34
N VAL A 143 1.66 2.74 -2.28
CA VAL A 143 2.51 1.71 -1.66
C VAL A 143 2.17 0.34 -2.26
N PHE A 144 3.10 -0.22 -3.04
CA PHE A 144 2.92 -1.52 -3.73
C PHE A 144 1.57 -1.71 -4.44
N GLY A 145 1.00 -0.65 -5.03
CA GLY A 145 -0.30 -0.73 -5.70
C GLY A 145 -1.47 -1.04 -4.76
N GLY A 146 -1.35 -0.72 -3.46
CA GLY A 146 -2.37 -1.05 -2.47
C GLY A 146 -2.44 -2.54 -2.13
N SER A 147 -1.45 -3.34 -2.57
CA SER A 147 -1.48 -4.80 -2.39
C SER A 147 -1.47 -5.18 -0.92
N LEU A 148 -2.28 -6.17 -0.57
CA LEU A 148 -2.50 -6.61 0.80
C LEU A 148 -1.36 -7.51 1.28
N SER A 149 -0.65 -7.09 2.31
CA SER A 149 0.34 -7.88 3.06
C SER A 149 -0.26 -8.52 4.32
N GLY A 150 0.51 -9.36 4.99
CA GLY A 150 0.17 -9.83 6.35
C GLY A 150 -0.01 -8.67 7.33
N ALA A 151 0.88 -7.67 7.28
CA ALA A 151 0.80 -6.48 8.15
C ALA A 151 -0.44 -5.61 7.83
N HIS A 152 -0.75 -5.42 6.55
CA HIS A 152 -1.95 -4.74 6.08
C HIS A 152 -3.21 -5.42 6.62
N ALA A 153 -3.28 -6.75 6.49
CA ALA A 153 -4.42 -7.51 6.97
C ALA A 153 -4.58 -7.41 8.48
N GLN A 154 -3.50 -7.54 9.25
CA GLN A 154 -3.50 -7.41 10.70
C GLN A 154 -4.01 -6.03 11.15
N LYS A 155 -3.61 -4.95 10.47
CA LYS A 155 -4.10 -3.60 10.75
C LYS A 155 -5.60 -3.46 10.54
N ILE A 156 -6.14 -4.01 9.45
CA ILE A 156 -7.59 -3.99 9.17
C ILE A 156 -8.33 -4.83 10.20
N CYS A 157 -7.87 -6.06 10.45
CA CYS A 157 -8.45 -6.97 11.43
C CYS A 157 -8.56 -6.31 12.81
N LYS A 158 -7.49 -5.65 13.26
CA LYS A 158 -7.45 -4.95 14.55
C LYS A 158 -8.54 -3.89 14.68
N ILE A 159 -8.74 -3.05 13.66
CA ILE A 159 -9.77 -2.01 13.74
C ILE A 159 -11.18 -2.57 13.62
N MET A 160 -11.38 -3.67 12.89
CA MET A 160 -12.67 -4.37 12.83
C MET A 160 -13.01 -4.96 14.20
N ASP A 161 -12.04 -5.61 14.85
CA ASP A 161 -12.20 -6.17 16.20
C ASP A 161 -12.52 -5.07 17.22
N GLN A 162 -11.84 -3.93 17.15
CA GLN A 162 -12.15 -2.76 17.97
C GLN A 162 -13.54 -2.18 17.68
N ALA A 163 -13.93 -2.07 16.41
CA ALA A 163 -15.24 -1.56 16.01
C ALA A 163 -16.38 -2.44 16.54
N MET A 164 -16.23 -3.76 16.45
CA MET A 164 -17.18 -4.72 17.01
C MET A 164 -17.26 -4.62 18.54
N THR A 165 -16.12 -4.44 19.22
CA THR A 165 -16.05 -4.32 20.67
C THR A 165 -16.85 -3.13 21.20
N VAL A 166 -16.78 -1.98 20.51
CA VAL A 166 -17.46 -0.75 20.94
C VAL A 166 -18.81 -0.52 20.25
N GLY A 167 -19.22 -1.40 19.34
CA GLY A 167 -20.46 -1.27 18.57
C GLY A 167 -20.46 -0.09 17.60
N ALA A 168 -19.32 0.26 17.01
CA ALA A 168 -19.20 1.37 16.06
C ALA A 168 -19.16 0.88 14.60
N PRO A 169 -19.66 1.65 13.62
CA PRO A 169 -19.55 1.31 12.21
C PRO A 169 -18.10 1.23 11.72
N VAL A 170 -17.87 0.38 10.71
CA VAL A 170 -16.59 0.29 10.00
C VAL A 170 -16.77 0.67 8.53
N ILE A 171 -15.87 1.53 8.03
CA ILE A 171 -15.88 2.02 6.65
C ILE A 171 -14.56 1.63 5.96
N GLY A 172 -14.65 0.89 4.87
CA GLY A 172 -13.52 0.52 4.01
C GLY A 172 -13.41 1.42 2.79
N LEU A 173 -12.25 2.02 2.56
CA LEU A 173 -11.94 2.79 1.35
C LEU A 173 -10.94 1.97 0.52
N ASN A 174 -11.45 1.26 -0.48
CA ASN A 174 -10.74 0.23 -1.21
C ASN A 174 -10.06 0.79 -2.48
N ASP A 175 -8.77 0.52 -2.62
CA ASP A 175 -7.93 0.88 -3.78
C ASP A 175 -6.69 -0.02 -3.76
N SER A 176 -6.86 -1.26 -4.22
CA SER A 176 -5.89 -2.35 -4.12
C SER A 176 -5.78 -3.19 -5.38
N GLY A 177 -4.54 -3.42 -5.80
CA GLY A 177 -4.19 -4.38 -6.85
C GLY A 177 -4.39 -5.85 -6.48
N GLY A 178 -4.84 -6.18 -5.26
CA GLY A 178 -5.10 -7.55 -4.81
C GLY A 178 -4.09 -8.07 -3.79
N ALA A 179 -3.84 -9.38 -3.81
CA ALA A 179 -2.85 -10.02 -2.92
C ALA A 179 -1.43 -9.55 -3.26
N ARG A 180 -0.60 -9.35 -2.23
CA ARG A 180 0.83 -9.11 -2.41
C ARG A 180 1.52 -10.43 -2.72
N ILE A 181 1.78 -10.66 -4.00
CA ILE A 181 2.36 -11.91 -4.53
C ILE A 181 3.68 -12.26 -3.83
N GLN A 182 4.48 -11.25 -3.47
CA GLN A 182 5.77 -11.43 -2.80
C GLN A 182 5.65 -12.08 -1.42
N GLU A 183 4.51 -11.95 -0.75
CA GLU A 183 4.27 -12.56 0.57
C GLU A 183 3.52 -13.90 0.46
N GLY A 184 3.12 -14.30 -0.75
CA GLY A 184 2.50 -15.59 -1.04
C GLY A 184 1.34 -15.95 -0.11
N VAL A 185 1.52 -17.03 0.64
CA VAL A 185 0.49 -17.58 1.54
C VAL A 185 0.13 -16.65 2.70
N GLU A 186 1.04 -15.78 3.14
CA GLU A 186 0.77 -14.83 4.23
C GLU A 186 -0.27 -13.78 3.79
N SER A 187 -0.18 -13.32 2.54
CA SER A 187 -1.18 -12.42 1.95
C SER A 187 -2.55 -13.10 1.81
N LEU A 188 -2.58 -14.37 1.42
CA LEU A 188 -3.83 -15.14 1.29
C LEU A 188 -4.49 -15.42 2.65
N ALA A 189 -3.69 -15.78 3.67
CA ALA A 189 -4.17 -15.91 5.04
C ALA A 189 -4.77 -14.60 5.55
N GLY A 190 -4.12 -13.47 5.26
CA GLY A 190 -4.63 -12.14 5.59
C GLY A 190 -6.00 -11.84 4.97
N TYR A 191 -6.28 -12.30 3.76
CA TYR A 191 -7.62 -12.20 3.17
C TYR A 191 -8.65 -13.02 3.95
N ALA A 192 -8.32 -14.27 4.28
CA ALA A 192 -9.21 -15.14 5.03
C ALA A 192 -9.58 -14.52 6.39
N ASP A 193 -8.61 -13.94 7.10
CA ASP A 193 -8.82 -13.26 8.38
C ASP A 193 -9.76 -12.06 8.28
N ILE A 194 -9.65 -11.27 7.20
CA ILE A 194 -10.55 -10.16 6.93
C ILE A 194 -11.96 -10.66 6.57
N PHE A 195 -12.08 -11.67 5.72
CA PHE A 195 -13.39 -12.20 5.32
C PHE A 195 -14.14 -12.79 6.51
N LEU A 196 -13.45 -13.52 7.37
CA LEU A 196 -14.03 -14.04 8.61
C LEU A 196 -14.61 -12.90 9.46
N ARG A 197 -13.86 -11.79 9.62
CA ARG A 197 -14.34 -10.62 10.38
C ARG A 197 -15.50 -9.91 9.71
N ASN A 198 -15.56 -9.86 8.38
CA ASN A 198 -16.73 -9.31 7.69
C ASN A 198 -17.99 -10.13 8.01
N VAL A 199 -17.87 -11.47 8.02
CA VAL A 199 -18.98 -12.36 8.36
C VAL A 199 -19.37 -12.22 9.83
N LEU A 200 -18.40 -12.17 10.74
CA LEU A 200 -18.65 -12.02 12.18
C LEU A 200 -19.26 -10.66 12.54
N ALA A 201 -18.88 -9.60 11.82
CA ALA A 201 -19.43 -8.25 12.00
C ALA A 201 -20.81 -8.07 11.35
N SER A 202 -21.19 -8.96 10.42
CA SER A 202 -22.46 -8.86 9.69
C SER A 202 -23.66 -8.98 10.65
N GLY A 203 -24.53 -7.97 10.62
CA GLY A 203 -25.65 -7.86 11.56
C GLY A 203 -25.28 -7.38 12.97
N VAL A 204 -24.00 -7.16 13.27
CA VAL A 204 -23.52 -6.66 14.57
C VAL A 204 -23.18 -5.17 14.50
N ILE A 205 -22.35 -4.78 13.53
CA ILE A 205 -22.00 -3.38 13.25
C ILE A 205 -22.23 -3.06 11.78
N PRO A 206 -22.62 -1.81 11.41
CA PRO A 206 -22.74 -1.44 10.01
C PRO A 206 -21.38 -1.46 9.31
N GLN A 207 -21.31 -2.15 8.17
CA GLN A 207 -20.12 -2.29 7.34
C GLN A 207 -20.36 -1.63 5.98
N ILE A 208 -19.54 -0.62 5.65
CA ILE A 208 -19.67 0.13 4.40
C ILE A 208 -18.35 0.05 3.63
N SER A 209 -18.40 -0.32 2.36
CA SER A 209 -17.24 -0.32 1.46
C SER A 209 -17.38 0.73 0.37
N LEU A 210 -16.31 1.46 0.09
CA LEU A 210 -16.19 2.40 -1.02
C LEU A 210 -15.05 1.96 -1.93
N ILE A 211 -15.39 1.51 -3.14
CA ILE A 211 -14.43 1.14 -4.16
C ILE A 211 -13.99 2.42 -4.88
N MET A 212 -12.77 2.87 -4.59
CA MET A 212 -12.16 4.11 -5.09
C MET A 212 -11.05 3.89 -6.14
N GLY A 213 -10.73 2.63 -6.42
CA GLY A 213 -9.83 2.28 -7.51
C GLY A 213 -9.86 0.81 -7.85
N PRO A 214 -8.78 0.26 -8.43
CA PRO A 214 -8.72 -1.17 -8.71
C PRO A 214 -9.01 -1.96 -7.44
N CYS A 215 -9.77 -3.03 -7.58
CA CYS A 215 -10.05 -3.98 -6.51
C CYS A 215 -10.03 -5.35 -7.20
N ALA A 216 -8.86 -5.98 -7.26
CA ALA A 216 -8.64 -7.15 -8.10
C ALA A 216 -8.54 -8.45 -7.29
N GLY A 217 -9.11 -9.53 -7.83
CA GLY A 217 -9.03 -10.87 -7.26
C GLY A 217 -9.69 -10.97 -5.89
N GLY A 218 -8.96 -11.46 -4.89
CA GLY A 218 -9.47 -11.65 -3.52
C GLY A 218 -9.98 -10.36 -2.86
N ALA A 219 -9.46 -9.19 -3.26
CA ALA A 219 -9.88 -7.90 -2.70
C ALA A 219 -11.38 -7.61 -2.85
N VAL A 220 -12.02 -8.24 -3.84
CA VAL A 220 -13.44 -8.02 -4.19
C VAL A 220 -14.39 -8.64 -3.18
N TYR A 221 -13.99 -9.71 -2.51
CA TYR A 221 -14.88 -10.45 -1.61
C TYR A 221 -15.18 -9.70 -0.32
N SER A 222 -14.24 -8.91 0.20
CA SER A 222 -14.49 -8.11 1.41
C SER A 222 -15.64 -7.11 1.19
N PRO A 223 -15.61 -6.24 0.15
CA PRO A 223 -16.77 -5.41 -0.18
C PRO A 223 -18.05 -6.20 -0.43
N ALA A 224 -17.97 -7.36 -1.09
CA ALA A 224 -19.14 -8.21 -1.34
C ALA A 224 -19.82 -8.75 -0.06
N LEU A 225 -19.08 -8.86 1.04
CA LEU A 225 -19.57 -9.30 2.34
C LEU A 225 -20.04 -8.14 3.25
N THR A 226 -19.73 -6.89 2.89
CA THR A 226 -20.21 -5.71 3.62
C THR A 226 -21.66 -5.36 3.26
N ASP A 227 -22.35 -4.63 4.14
CA ASP A 227 -23.78 -4.32 3.99
C ASP A 227 -24.05 -3.40 2.79
N PHE A 228 -23.18 -2.41 2.58
CA PHE A 228 -23.29 -1.46 1.47
C PHE A 228 -21.96 -1.30 0.76
N THR A 229 -21.96 -1.46 -0.57
CA THR A 229 -20.81 -1.15 -1.42
C THR A 229 -21.14 0.00 -2.36
N PHE A 230 -20.36 1.07 -2.28
CA PHE A 230 -20.42 2.19 -3.21
C PHE A 230 -19.20 2.14 -4.12
N MET A 231 -19.40 2.32 -5.42
CA MET A 231 -18.30 2.38 -6.37
C MET A 231 -18.25 3.78 -6.95
N VAL A 232 -17.11 4.47 -6.79
CA VAL A 232 -16.85 5.68 -7.59
C VAL A 232 -16.73 5.26 -9.04
N LYS A 233 -17.07 6.12 -9.99
CA LYS A 233 -16.99 5.77 -11.41
C LYS A 233 -15.54 5.45 -11.78
N VAL A 234 -15.24 4.15 -11.90
CA VAL A 234 -13.91 3.64 -12.23
C VAL A 234 -13.71 3.54 -13.74
N VAL A 235 -14.81 3.49 -14.51
CA VAL A 235 -14.81 3.37 -15.97
C VAL A 235 -14.71 4.76 -16.60
N ASP A 236 -13.75 4.92 -17.51
CA ASP A 236 -13.59 6.13 -18.33
C ASP A 236 -14.90 6.40 -19.11
N GLU A 237 -15.29 7.67 -19.23
CA GLU A 237 -16.42 8.13 -20.07
C GLU A 237 -17.82 7.53 -19.79
N ARG A 238 -17.98 6.72 -18.73
CA ARG A 238 -19.25 6.05 -18.33
C ARG A 238 -19.76 5.00 -19.32
N GLU A 239 -18.89 4.49 -20.20
CA GLU A 239 -19.27 3.44 -21.17
C GLU A 239 -18.87 2.05 -20.67
N PHE A 240 -19.88 1.24 -20.36
CA PHE A 240 -19.74 -0.19 -20.11
C PHE A 240 -20.49 -0.94 -21.20
N PHE A 241 -19.75 -1.64 -22.06
CA PHE A 241 -20.32 -2.47 -23.11
C PHE A 241 -20.56 -3.88 -22.58
N GLU A 242 -21.78 -4.14 -22.14
CA GLU A 242 -22.21 -5.46 -21.69
C GLU A 242 -22.36 -6.40 -22.90
N ILE A 243 -21.64 -7.52 -22.91
CA ILE A 243 -21.57 -8.42 -24.07
C ILE A 243 -22.83 -9.30 -24.17
N MET A 244 -23.39 -9.72 -23.03
CA MET A 244 -24.51 -10.68 -22.99
C MET A 244 -25.57 -10.30 -21.94
N PRO A 245 -26.27 -9.15 -22.09
CA PRO A 245 -27.19 -8.63 -21.08
C PRO A 245 -28.38 -9.56 -20.76
N ASN A 246 -28.69 -10.51 -21.64
CA ASN A 246 -29.83 -11.42 -21.49
C ASN A 246 -29.46 -12.86 -21.11
N TYR A 247 -28.19 -13.18 -20.91
CA TYR A 247 -27.72 -14.56 -20.69
C TYR A 247 -26.97 -14.68 -19.36
N ALA A 248 -27.36 -15.65 -18.52
CA ALA A 248 -26.83 -15.85 -17.16
C ALA A 248 -26.72 -14.55 -16.33
N LYS A 249 -27.86 -13.87 -16.17
CA LYS A 249 -28.02 -12.54 -15.55
C LYS A 249 -27.54 -12.43 -14.09
N ASN A 250 -27.19 -13.54 -13.47
CA ASN A 250 -26.50 -13.63 -12.18
C ASN A 250 -25.02 -13.20 -12.26
N ILE A 251 -24.46 -12.99 -13.46
CA ILE A 251 -23.12 -12.44 -13.68
C ILE A 251 -23.19 -11.40 -14.81
N ILE A 252 -22.55 -10.25 -14.59
CA ILE A 252 -22.35 -9.19 -15.57
C ILE A 252 -20.96 -9.35 -16.18
N VAL A 253 -20.88 -9.42 -17.51
CA VAL A 253 -19.62 -9.48 -18.26
C VAL A 253 -19.63 -8.43 -19.35
N GLY A 254 -18.58 -7.60 -19.40
CA GLY A 254 -18.50 -6.55 -20.39
C GLY A 254 -17.15 -5.87 -20.49
N PHE A 255 -16.99 -5.10 -21.55
CA PHE A 255 -15.82 -4.28 -21.76
C PHE A 255 -16.02 -2.89 -21.18
N ALA A 256 -14.95 -2.37 -20.60
CA ALA A 256 -14.85 -0.99 -20.16
C ALA A 256 -13.48 -0.44 -20.55
N ARG A 257 -13.30 0.87 -20.43
CA ARG A 257 -11.98 1.51 -20.48
C ARG A 257 -11.57 1.97 -19.08
N MET A 258 -10.33 1.70 -18.71
CA MET A 258 -9.71 2.21 -17.48
C MET A 258 -8.32 2.77 -17.79
N ASN A 259 -8.15 4.08 -17.60
CA ASN A 259 -6.96 4.83 -18.01
C ASN A 259 -6.61 4.63 -19.51
N GLY A 260 -7.62 4.66 -20.39
CA GLY A 260 -7.47 4.50 -21.83
C GLY A 260 -7.15 3.07 -22.30
N ARG A 261 -7.06 2.10 -21.39
CA ARG A 261 -6.87 0.68 -21.72
C ARG A 261 -8.21 -0.04 -21.67
N THR A 262 -8.50 -0.84 -22.69
CA THR A 262 -9.62 -1.77 -22.65
C THR A 262 -9.39 -2.79 -21.54
N VAL A 263 -10.29 -2.82 -20.58
CA VAL A 263 -10.32 -3.81 -19.51
C VAL A 263 -11.52 -4.70 -19.67
N GLY A 264 -11.33 -5.94 -19.26
CA GLY A 264 -12.42 -6.86 -19.12
C GLY A 264 -12.99 -6.85 -17.71
N ILE A 265 -14.29 -6.61 -17.55
CA ILE A 265 -14.99 -6.66 -16.26
C ILE A 265 -15.86 -7.92 -16.20
N VAL A 266 -15.64 -8.72 -15.15
CA VAL A 266 -16.53 -9.81 -14.74
C VAL A 266 -17.02 -9.52 -13.33
N GLY A 267 -18.30 -9.24 -13.19
CA GLY A 267 -18.91 -8.89 -11.91
C GLY A 267 -20.08 -9.80 -11.59
N ASN A 268 -20.28 -10.09 -10.32
CA ASN A 268 -21.42 -10.88 -9.89
C ASN A 268 -22.69 -10.00 -9.86
N GLN A 269 -23.91 -10.56 -9.94
CA GLN A 269 -25.17 -9.79 -9.93
C GLN A 269 -26.15 -10.36 -8.89
N PRO A 270 -26.17 -9.83 -7.66
CA PRO A 270 -26.97 -10.35 -6.54
C PRO A 270 -28.47 -10.24 -6.74
N LYS A 271 -28.92 -9.26 -7.54
CA LYS A 271 -30.35 -9.10 -7.84
C LYS A 271 -30.90 -10.29 -8.62
N VAL A 272 -30.04 -11.17 -9.15
CA VAL A 272 -30.42 -12.39 -9.84
C VAL A 272 -29.72 -13.59 -9.19
N ALA A 273 -30.52 -14.52 -8.67
CA ALA A 273 -30.03 -15.75 -8.02
C ALA A 273 -28.96 -15.52 -6.92
N SER A 274 -29.04 -14.39 -6.21
CA SER A 274 -28.06 -13.99 -5.18
C SER A 274 -26.62 -13.88 -5.69
N GLY A 275 -26.41 -13.78 -7.01
CA GLY A 275 -25.07 -13.82 -7.59
C GLY A 275 -24.38 -15.18 -7.42
N ARG A 276 -25.14 -16.27 -7.34
CA ARG A 276 -24.55 -17.60 -7.25
C ARG A 276 -23.99 -18.00 -8.61
N TRP A 277 -22.78 -18.54 -8.65
CA TRP A 277 -22.23 -19.08 -9.89
C TRP A 277 -22.89 -20.41 -10.22
N GLU A 278 -23.57 -20.46 -11.36
CA GLU A 278 -24.22 -21.66 -11.90
C GLU A 278 -23.46 -22.14 -13.14
N LYS A 279 -23.75 -23.36 -13.60
CA LYS A 279 -23.00 -24.01 -14.69
C LYS A 279 -22.86 -23.11 -15.94
N LEU A 280 -23.91 -22.39 -16.31
CA LEU A 280 -23.92 -21.44 -17.43
C LEU A 280 -23.05 -20.20 -17.17
N SER A 281 -23.06 -19.69 -15.94
CA SER A 281 -22.30 -18.49 -15.55
C SER A 281 -20.81 -18.80 -15.34
N GLN A 282 -20.48 -20.04 -14.94
CA GLN A 282 -19.11 -20.59 -14.94
C GLN A 282 -18.54 -20.74 -16.36
N THR A 283 -19.35 -21.16 -17.34
CA THR A 283 -18.91 -21.22 -18.75
C THR A 283 -18.60 -19.82 -19.29
N LEU A 284 -19.39 -18.81 -18.94
CA LEU A 284 -19.14 -17.42 -19.33
C LEU A 284 -17.89 -16.86 -18.67
N GLY A 285 -17.79 -16.89 -17.34
CA GLY A 285 -16.62 -16.35 -16.64
C GLY A 285 -15.33 -17.13 -16.96
N GLY A 286 -15.41 -18.45 -17.10
CA GLY A 286 -14.26 -19.31 -17.45
C GLY A 286 -13.87 -19.26 -18.93
N GLY A 287 -14.80 -18.99 -19.85
CA GLY A 287 -14.48 -18.72 -21.26
C GLY A 287 -13.76 -17.38 -21.43
N TRP A 288 -14.16 -16.39 -20.64
CA TRP A 288 -13.68 -15.02 -20.80
C TRP A 288 -12.36 -14.73 -20.08
N GLY A 289 -12.11 -15.38 -18.93
CA GLY A 289 -10.83 -15.28 -18.21
C GLY A 289 -9.61 -15.83 -18.95
N ARG A 290 -9.80 -16.49 -20.10
CA ARG A 290 -8.72 -17.13 -20.88
C ARG A 290 -8.03 -16.23 -21.92
N GLY A 291 -8.50 -14.99 -22.15
CA GLY A 291 -8.00 -14.16 -23.25
C GLY A 291 -7.46 -12.77 -22.90
N LEU A 292 -7.71 -12.22 -21.70
CA LEU A 292 -7.41 -10.83 -21.35
C LEU A 292 -7.02 -10.69 -19.86
N PRO A 293 -6.31 -9.61 -19.46
CA PRO A 293 -6.15 -9.28 -18.04
C PRO A 293 -7.52 -8.88 -17.46
N GLY A 294 -8.24 -9.87 -16.90
CA GLY A 294 -9.57 -9.68 -16.33
C GLY A 294 -9.54 -9.04 -14.95
N PHE A 295 -10.39 -8.05 -14.72
CA PHE A 295 -10.68 -7.49 -13.41
C PHE A 295 -12.04 -8.01 -12.91
N MET A 296 -12.04 -8.57 -11.71
CA MET A 296 -13.27 -9.02 -11.03
C MET A 296 -13.87 -7.82 -10.29
N VAL A 297 -15.17 -7.54 -10.45
CA VAL A 297 -15.86 -6.41 -9.79
C VAL A 297 -16.94 -6.94 -8.85
N SER A 298 -17.09 -6.30 -7.69
CA SER A 298 -17.99 -6.77 -6.62
C SER A 298 -19.47 -6.76 -7.02
N PRO A 299 -20.26 -7.75 -6.56
CA PRO A 299 -21.69 -7.85 -6.83
C PRO A 299 -22.59 -6.68 -6.40
N PHE A 300 -22.26 -6.00 -5.30
CA PHE A 300 -23.16 -5.05 -4.64
C PHE A 300 -22.79 -3.58 -4.89
N CYS A 301 -22.26 -3.23 -6.06
CA CYS A 301 -21.89 -1.85 -6.35
C CYS A 301 -23.12 -0.96 -6.64
N LEU A 302 -23.48 -0.09 -5.69
CA LEU A 302 -24.27 1.10 -6.00
C LEU A 302 -23.34 2.09 -6.73
N PHE A 303 -23.59 2.34 -8.01
CA PHE A 303 -22.89 3.39 -8.75
C PHE A 303 -23.41 4.76 -8.29
N LEU A 304 -22.57 5.51 -7.57
CA LEU A 304 -22.88 6.91 -7.26
C LEU A 304 -22.76 7.74 -8.55
N ARG A 305 -23.81 8.52 -8.84
CA ARG A 305 -23.97 9.28 -10.07
C ARG A 305 -23.12 10.54 -10.09
#